data_AF-A0A3B0WE72-F1
#
_entry.id   AF-A0A3B0WE72-F1
#
_cell.length_a   1.000
_cell.length_b   1.000
_cell.length_c   1.000
_cell.angle_alpha   90.00
_cell.angle_beta   90.00
_cell.angle_gamma   90.00
#
_symmetry.space_group_name_H-M   'P 1'
#
loop_
_entity.id
_entity.type
_entity.pdbx_description
1 polymer ?
#
loop_
_entity_poly.entity_id
_entity_poly.type
_entity_poly.pdbx_seq_one_letter_code
_entity_poly.pdbx_strand_id
1 'polypeptide(L)'
;GMYEPSHGSAPDIAGQDLANPLATILSAAMMLRYTLGREDLAVKVENAVSRVLDQGLRTGDIYSEGMSKVGCREMGDAVVAAL
;
A
#
# COMPACT_ATOMS: atom_id res chain seq x y z
N GLY A 1 -4.35 14.03 13.42
CA GLY A 1 -3.16 14.47 12.66
C GLY A 1 -3.48 14.49 11.18
N MET A 2 -2.56 14.98 10.35
CA MET A 2 -2.57 14.81 8.90
C MET A 2 -1.71 13.61 8.54
N TYR A 3 -2.18 12.75 7.63
CA TYR A 3 -1.49 11.52 7.23
C TYR A 3 -1.44 11.47 5.71
N GLU A 4 -0.24 11.39 5.17
CA GLU A 4 0.01 11.43 3.73
C GLU A 4 1.19 10.52 3.39
N PRO A 5 1.21 9.92 2.19
CA PRO A 5 2.39 9.24 1.71
C PRO A 5 3.56 10.21 1.59
N SER A 6 4.79 9.75 1.84
CA SER A 6 5.99 10.59 1.68
C SER A 6 6.30 10.92 0.21
N HIS A 7 5.74 10.19 -0.76
CA HIS A 7 5.98 10.45 -2.18
C HIS A 7 5.05 11.55 -2.72
N GLY A 8 5.51 12.24 -3.77
CA GLY A 8 4.75 13.30 -4.45
C GLY A 8 3.67 12.77 -5.40
N SER A 9 3.20 13.65 -6.29
CA SER A 9 2.05 13.40 -7.18
C SER A 9 2.33 12.51 -8.40
N ALA A 10 3.60 12.29 -8.76
CA ALA A 10 4.05 11.47 -9.90
C ALA A 10 3.20 11.70 -11.19
N PRO A 11 3.20 12.93 -11.73
CA PRO A 11 2.28 13.34 -12.81
C PRO A 11 2.46 12.56 -14.12
N ASP A 12 3.66 12.05 -14.35
CA ASP A 12 4.05 11.23 -15.51
C ASP A 12 3.33 9.87 -15.57
N ILE A 13 2.85 9.35 -14.44
CA ILE A 13 2.12 8.08 -14.33
C ILE A 13 0.66 8.24 -13.88
N ALA A 14 0.20 9.49 -13.72
CA ALA A 14 -1.15 9.79 -13.27
C ALA A 14 -2.20 9.19 -14.24
N GLY A 15 -3.19 8.48 -13.69
CA GLY A 15 -4.24 7.84 -14.48
C GLY A 15 -3.84 6.55 -15.20
N GLN A 16 -2.59 6.08 -15.05
CA GLN A 16 -2.07 4.91 -15.78
C GLN A 16 -2.08 3.61 -14.97
N ASP A 17 -2.61 3.63 -13.74
CA ASP A 17 -2.65 2.46 -12.84
C ASP A 17 -1.26 1.91 -12.46
N LEU A 18 -0.24 2.77 -12.42
CA LEU A 18 1.15 2.37 -12.14
C LEU A 18 1.66 2.78 -10.75
N ALA A 19 0.97 3.70 -10.08
CA ALA A 19 1.39 4.21 -8.78
C ALA A 19 1.37 3.12 -7.70
N ASN A 20 2.27 3.22 -6.72
CA ASN A 20 2.28 2.34 -5.56
C ASN A 20 1.31 2.86 -4.49
N PRO A 21 0.22 2.14 -4.17
CA PRO A 21 -0.73 2.60 -3.16
C PRO A 21 -0.25 2.34 -1.72
N LEU A 22 0.80 1.54 -1.51
CA LEU A 22 1.16 1.00 -0.19
C LEU A 22 1.55 2.10 0.81
N ALA A 23 2.24 3.17 0.38
CA ALA A 23 2.59 4.26 1.28
C ALA A 23 1.36 5.00 1.82
N THR A 24 0.35 5.24 0.98
CA THR A 24 -0.91 5.86 1.39
C THR A 24 -1.70 4.92 2.31
N ILE A 25 -1.70 3.62 2.02
CA ILE A 25 -2.35 2.60 2.87
C ILE A 25 -1.70 2.56 4.26
N LEU A 26 -0.36 2.55 4.34
CA LEU A 26 0.36 2.59 5.61
C LEU A 26 0.16 3.92 6.35
N SER A 27 -0.01 5.03 5.64
CA SER A 27 -0.41 6.31 6.24
C SER A 27 -1.80 6.22 6.89
N ALA A 28 -2.74 5.47 6.30
CA ALA A 28 -4.03 5.18 6.92
C ALA A 28 -3.88 4.27 8.16
N ALA A 29 -2.95 3.30 8.16
CA ALA A 29 -2.63 2.52 9.36
C ALA A 29 -2.08 3.41 10.49
N MET A 30 -1.21 4.38 10.17
CA MET A 30 -0.76 5.39 11.12
C MET A 30 -1.91 6.25 11.66
N MET A 31 -2.90 6.61 10.82
CA MET A 31 -4.10 7.32 11.26
C MET A 31 -4.91 6.51 12.27
N LEU A 32 -5.14 5.22 11.97
CA LEU A 32 -5.82 4.29 12.87
C LEU A 32 -5.11 4.24 14.23
N ARG A 33 -3.78 4.09 14.22
CA ARG A 33 -2.94 4.01 15.41
C ARG A 33 -2.96 5.29 16.25
N TYR A 34 -2.56 6.41 15.64
CA TYR A 34 -2.22 7.62 16.39
C TYR A 34 -3.39 8.59 16.61
N THR A 35 -4.38 8.64 15.70
CA THR A 35 -5.54 9.53 15.85
C THR A 35 -6.76 8.79 16.38
N LEU A 36 -6.99 7.56 15.93
CA LEU A 36 -8.21 6.82 16.28
C LEU A 36 -8.02 5.83 17.43
N GLY A 37 -6.79 5.61 17.91
CA GLY A 37 -6.48 4.68 19.00
C GLY A 37 -6.80 3.22 18.65
N ARG A 38 -6.85 2.88 17.36
CA ARG A 38 -7.18 1.55 16.82
C ARG A 38 -5.92 0.81 16.41
N GLU A 39 -5.12 0.47 17.42
CA GLU A 39 -3.92 -0.36 17.29
C GLU A 39 -4.22 -1.69 16.59
N ASP A 40 -5.33 -2.33 16.96
CA ASP A 40 -5.79 -3.61 16.41
C ASP A 40 -6.00 -3.55 14.89
N LEU A 41 -6.61 -2.46 14.40
CA LEU A 41 -6.84 -2.28 12.97
C LEU A 41 -5.59 -1.82 12.23
N ALA A 42 -4.75 -0.99 12.86
CA ALA A 42 -3.47 -0.57 12.27
C ALA A 42 -2.58 -1.79 11.99
N VAL A 43 -2.39 -2.66 12.99
CA VAL A 43 -1.63 -3.90 12.85
C VAL A 43 -2.25 -4.82 11.80
N LYS A 44 -3.59 -4.89 11.71
CA LYS A 44 -4.27 -5.69 10.68
C LYS A 44 -3.92 -5.21 9.25
N VAL A 45 -3.91 -3.90 9.02
CA VAL A 45 -3.52 -3.31 7.72
C VAL A 45 -2.04 -3.54 7.42
N GLU A 46 -1.17 -3.29 8.40
CA GLU A 46 0.29 -3.50 8.26
C GLU A 46 0.60 -4.97 7.90
N ASN A 47 -0.04 -5.92 8.58
CA ASN A 47 0.11 -7.35 8.29
C ASN A 47 -0.43 -7.73 6.90
N ALA A 48 -1.54 -7.15 6.46
CA ALA A 48 -2.07 -7.37 5.12
C ALA A 48 -1.08 -6.92 4.04
N VAL A 49 -0.47 -5.75 4.21
CA VAL A 49 0.60 -5.26 3.32
C VAL A 49 1.79 -6.21 3.32
N SER A 50 2.25 -6.67 4.49
CA SER A 50 3.34 -7.65 4.56
C SER A 50 3.00 -8.94 3.80
N ARG A 51 1.79 -9.50 4.02
CA ARG A 51 1.33 -10.71 3.35
C ARG A 51 1.31 -10.58 1.82
N VAL A 52 0.88 -9.44 1.30
CA VAL A 52 0.88 -9.16 -0.15
C VAL A 52 2.30 -9.10 -0.70
N LEU A 53 3.23 -8.49 0.04
CA LEU A 53 4.63 -8.48 -0.36
C LEU A 53 5.28 -9.87 -0.30
N ASP A 54 4.91 -10.71 0.67
CA ASP A 54 5.36 -12.09 0.79
C ASP A 54 4.82 -12.99 -0.34
N GLN A 55 3.67 -12.64 -0.92
CA GLN A 55 3.13 -13.29 -2.13
C GLN A 55 3.89 -12.91 -3.41
N GLY A 56 4.88 -12.02 -3.32
CA GLY A 56 5.70 -11.59 -4.46
C GLY A 56 5.04 -10.52 -5.34
N LEU A 57 3.92 -9.92 -4.93
CA LEU A 57 3.26 -8.86 -5.70
C LEU A 57 4.01 -7.55 -5.55
N ARG A 58 4.28 -6.85 -6.67
CA ARG A 58 5.04 -5.58 -6.70
C ARG A 58 4.45 -4.62 -7.71
N THR A 59 4.26 -3.36 -7.33
CA THR A 59 4.07 -2.26 -8.29
C THR A 59 5.38 -1.93 -8.98
N GLY A 60 5.31 -1.17 -10.08
CA GLY A 60 6.45 -0.97 -10.97
C GLY A 60 7.69 -0.35 -10.33
N ASP A 61 7.52 0.46 -9.29
CA ASP A 61 8.57 1.14 -8.52
C ASP A 61 9.36 0.21 -7.59
N ILE A 62 8.76 -0.89 -7.12
CA ILE A 62 9.37 -1.88 -6.22
C ILE A 62 9.54 -3.26 -6.86
N TYR A 63 9.33 -3.35 -8.17
CA TYR A 63 9.45 -4.59 -8.92
C TYR A 63 10.91 -5.06 -9.03
N SER A 64 11.11 -6.37 -8.95
CA SER A 64 12.38 -7.06 -9.20
C SER A 64 12.12 -8.37 -9.96
N GLU A 65 13.12 -8.88 -10.67
CA GLU A 65 13.00 -10.16 -11.39
C GLU A 65 12.59 -11.30 -10.44
N GLY A 66 11.67 -12.14 -10.90
CA GLY A 66 11.09 -13.23 -10.10
C GLY A 66 9.88 -12.82 -9.25
N MET A 67 9.49 -11.54 -9.24
CA MET A 67 8.25 -11.06 -8.62
C MET A 67 7.12 -10.94 -9.64
N SER A 68 5.89 -10.84 -9.16
CA SER A 68 4.70 -10.57 -9.98
C SER A 68 4.44 -9.07 -10.04
N LYS A 69 4.60 -8.47 -11.23
CA LYS A 69 4.32 -7.04 -11.44
C LYS A 69 2.81 -6.80 -11.55
N VAL A 70 2.28 -5.90 -10.73
CA VAL A 70 0.86 -5.54 -10.68
C VAL A 70 0.65 -4.02 -10.78
N GLY A 71 -0.59 -3.61 -11.09
CA GLY A 71 -1.00 -2.21 -11.10
C GLY A 71 -1.39 -1.67 -9.71
N CYS A 72 -1.73 -0.38 -9.65
CA CYS A 72 -2.17 0.29 -8.42
C CYS A 72 -3.46 -0.34 -7.86
N ARG A 73 -4.47 -0.53 -8.71
CA ARG A 73 -5.76 -1.13 -8.33
C ARG A 73 -5.58 -2.56 -7.82
N GLU A 74 -4.88 -3.40 -8.58
CA GLU A 74 -4.64 -4.80 -8.23
C GLU A 74 -3.86 -4.92 -6.91
N MET A 75 -2.87 -4.05 -6.66
CA MET A 75 -2.17 -4.01 -5.37
C MET A 75 -3.13 -3.66 -4.22
N GLY A 76 -4.05 -2.70 -4.42
CA GLY A 76 -5.08 -2.35 -3.43
C GLY A 76 -6.04 -3.51 -3.15
N ASP A 77 -6.52 -4.18 -4.20
CA ASP A 77 -7.40 -5.35 -4.09
C ASP A 77 -6.71 -6.51 -3.35
N ALA A 78 -5.42 -6.74 -3.63
CA ALA A 78 -4.63 -7.74 -2.93
C ALA A 78 -4.52 -7.45 -1.43
N VAL A 79 -4.33 -6.18 -1.04
CA VAL A 79 -4.30 -5.78 0.38
C VAL A 79 -5.64 -6.04 1.05
N VAL A 80 -6.76 -5.71 0.39
CA VAL A 80 -8.10 -5.98 0.92
C VAL A 80 -8.34 -7.49 1.08
N ALA A 81 -7.96 -8.30 0.09
CA ALA A 81 -8.06 -9.75 0.14
C ALA A 81 -7.21 -10.38 1.26
N ALA A 82 -6.12 -9.72 1.64
CA ALA A 82 -5.19 -10.16 2.67
C ALA A 82 -5.51 -9.65 4.08
N LEU A 83 -6.71 -9.12 4.38
CA LEU A 83 -7.10 -8.58 5.70
C LEU A 83 -7.51 -9.65 6.74
#